data_AF-A0A3R9EM76-F1
#
_entry.id   AF-A0A3R9EM76-F1
#
_cell.length_a   1.000
_cell.length_b   1.000
_cell.length_c   1.000
_cell.angle_alpha   90.00
_cell.angle_beta   90.00
_cell.angle_gamma   90.00
#
_symmetry.space_group_name_H-M   'P 1'
#
loop_
_entity.id
_entity.type
_entity.pdbx_description
1 polymer ?
#
loop_
_entity_poly.entity_id
_entity_poly.type
_entity_poly.pdbx_seq_one_letter_code
_entity_poly.pdbx_strand_id
1 'polypeptide(L)'
;MSLKTNATYYPAMPTAFKEKLLSDEFVITSEISPPKGVDVSSAFEEAELVRDYVDAFNVTDNQRAVMRMSPLAMGHLLKERGLDVIMQFTCRDRNRLALQSDLLGAYAMGMENVCIMSGDYPTKGDNPGAKPVYDLDSV
;
A
#
# COMPACT_ATOMS: atom_id res chain seq x y z
N MET A 1 -30.53 21.42 -9.55
CA MET A 1 -29.24 21.74 -8.91
C MET A 1 -28.32 20.54 -9.15
N SER A 2 -27.53 20.61 -10.23
CA SER A 2 -26.69 19.50 -10.68
C SER A 2 -25.39 19.53 -9.89
N LEU A 3 -25.16 18.52 -9.05
CA LEU A 3 -23.86 18.26 -8.46
C LEU A 3 -22.96 17.72 -9.59
N LYS A 4 -22.20 18.62 -10.22
CA LYS A 4 -21.02 18.23 -11.00
C LYS A 4 -19.95 17.81 -10.01
N THR A 5 -19.96 16.55 -9.59
CA THR A 5 -18.79 15.93 -8.97
C THR A 5 -17.77 15.70 -10.08
N ASN A 6 -16.77 16.59 -10.17
CA ASN A 6 -15.51 16.33 -10.87
C ASN A 6 -14.70 15.27 -10.09
N ALA A 7 -15.28 14.09 -9.88
CA ALA A 7 -14.48 12.92 -9.61
C ALA A 7 -13.96 12.49 -10.98
N THR A 8 -12.71 12.84 -11.29
CA THR A 8 -11.98 12.23 -12.40
C THR A 8 -12.10 10.72 -12.24
N TYR A 9 -12.92 10.11 -13.07
CA TYR A 9 -12.92 8.69 -13.29
C TYR A 9 -11.47 8.35 -13.70
N TYR A 10 -10.70 7.72 -12.82
CA TYR A 10 -9.47 7.06 -13.19
C TYR A 10 -9.91 5.72 -13.77
N PRO A 11 -10.04 5.56 -15.11
CA PRO A 11 -10.06 4.20 -15.64
C PRO A 11 -8.79 3.52 -15.12
N ALA A 12 -8.91 2.25 -14.72
CA ALA A 12 -7.79 1.40 -14.37
C ALA A 12 -6.83 1.33 -15.58
N MET A 13 -5.90 2.28 -15.63
CA MET A 13 -4.80 2.31 -16.58
C MET A 13 -3.77 1.36 -15.99
N PRO A 14 -3.38 0.29 -16.71
CA PRO A 14 -2.39 -0.65 -16.22
C PRO A 14 -1.18 0.10 -15.69
N THR A 15 -0.81 -0.14 -14.43
CA THR A 15 0.48 0.36 -13.90
C THR A 15 1.64 -0.15 -14.74
N ALA A 16 2.67 0.68 -14.93
CA ALA A 16 3.88 0.27 -15.66
C ALA A 16 4.54 -0.93 -14.97
N PHE A 17 4.45 -1.02 -13.64
CA PHE A 17 4.88 -2.18 -12.88
C PHE A 17 4.20 -3.49 -13.32
N LYS A 18 2.86 -3.51 -13.45
CA LYS A 18 2.14 -4.72 -13.86
C LYS A 18 2.56 -5.17 -15.26
N GLU A 19 2.74 -4.24 -16.18
CA GLU A 19 3.18 -4.53 -17.55
C GLU A 19 4.59 -5.12 -17.56
N LYS A 20 5.52 -4.50 -16.84
CA LYS A 20 6.90 -5.00 -16.69
C LYS A 20 6.95 -6.37 -16.03
N LEU A 21 6.14 -6.61 -14.99
CA LEU A 21 6.07 -7.90 -14.30
C LEU A 21 5.59 -9.04 -15.20
N LEU A 22 4.78 -8.74 -16.22
CA LEU A 22 4.30 -9.71 -17.20
C LEU A 22 5.22 -9.86 -18.42
N SER A 23 6.28 -9.07 -18.50
CA SER A 23 7.29 -9.12 -19.56
C SER A 23 8.49 -10.00 -19.17
N ASP A 24 9.48 -10.10 -20.06
CA ASP A 24 10.76 -10.77 -19.79
C ASP A 24 11.81 -9.82 -19.16
N GLU A 25 11.42 -8.59 -18.80
CA GLU A 25 12.32 -7.62 -18.15
C GLU A 25 12.60 -7.98 -16.68
N PHE A 26 13.81 -7.66 -16.20
CA PHE A 26 14.14 -7.81 -14.80
C PHE A 26 13.57 -6.64 -13.99
N VAL A 27 12.69 -6.95 -13.03
CA VAL A 27 11.98 -5.94 -12.23
C VAL A 27 12.70 -5.68 -10.90
N ILE A 28 12.91 -4.41 -10.58
CA ILE A 28 13.51 -3.93 -9.33
C ILE A 28 12.44 -3.21 -8.52
N THR A 29 12.32 -3.53 -7.24
CA THR A 29 11.42 -2.81 -6.32
C THR A 29 12.19 -2.35 -5.08
N SER A 30 11.73 -1.26 -4.46
CA SER A 30 12.23 -0.83 -3.15
C SER A 30 11.09 -0.78 -2.15
N GLU A 31 11.41 -1.03 -0.88
CA GLU A 31 10.45 -0.91 0.21
C GLU A 31 10.39 0.54 0.71
N ILE A 32 9.19 1.02 1.03
CA ILE A 32 8.94 2.26 1.78
C ILE A 32 8.13 1.93 3.02
N SER A 33 8.63 2.38 4.15
CA SER A 33 7.95 2.31 5.44
C SER A 33 7.13 3.58 5.67
N PRO A 34 5.79 3.51 5.80
CA PRO A 34 5.01 4.69 6.16
C PRO A 34 5.46 5.28 7.51
N PRO A 35 5.31 6.60 7.72
CA PRO A 35 5.67 7.23 8.98
C PRO A 35 4.74 6.81 10.13
N LYS A 36 5.19 7.02 11.38
CA LYS A 36 4.33 6.87 12.58
C LYS A 36 3.34 8.03 12.77
N GLY A 37 3.48 9.11 12.00
CA GLY A 37 2.66 10.30 12.09
C GLY A 37 2.19 10.74 10.71
N VAL A 38 1.84 12.02 10.59
CA VAL A 38 1.32 12.60 9.33
C VAL A 38 2.41 13.22 8.45
N ASP A 39 3.61 13.42 8.99
CA ASP A 39 4.74 13.95 8.22
C ASP A 39 5.36 12.83 7.36
N VAL A 40 5.23 13.00 6.05
CA VAL A 40 5.67 12.06 5.01
C VAL A 40 6.96 12.51 4.32
N SER A 41 7.57 13.61 4.75
CA SER A 41 8.71 14.24 4.05
C SER A 41 9.88 13.27 3.88
N SER A 42 10.27 12.57 4.96
CA SER A 42 11.35 11.56 4.91
C SER A 42 11.07 10.43 3.91
N ALA A 43 9.82 9.95 3.85
CA ALA A 43 9.45 8.87 2.94
C ALA A 43 9.50 9.34 1.47
N PHE A 44 9.19 10.61 1.20
CA PHE A 44 9.37 11.17 -0.14
C PHE A 44 10.84 11.36 -0.49
N GLU A 45 11.64 11.90 0.42
CA GLU A 45 13.09 12.04 0.20
C GLU A 45 13.73 10.70 -0.15
N GLU A 46 13.41 9.64 0.61
CA GLU A 46 13.87 8.28 0.35
C GLU A 46 13.38 7.74 -1.01
N ALA A 47 12.12 7.98 -1.36
CA ALA A 47 11.55 7.55 -2.64
C ALA A 47 12.24 8.24 -3.83
N GLU A 48 12.48 9.54 -3.73
CA GLU A 48 13.14 10.34 -4.77
C GLU A 48 14.58 9.87 -5.04
N LEU A 49 15.32 9.50 -3.99
CA LEU A 49 16.70 9.03 -4.12
C LEU A 49 16.83 7.79 -5.01
N VAL A 50 15.81 6.95 -5.05
CA VAL A 50 15.83 5.67 -5.79
C VAL A 50 14.83 5.62 -6.95
N ARG A 51 14.07 6.69 -7.21
CA ARG A 51 12.99 6.75 -8.22
C ARG A 51 13.42 6.19 -9.58
N ASP A 52 14.60 6.59 -10.06
CA ASP A 52 15.06 6.23 -11.41
C ASP A 52 15.65 4.81 -11.50
N TYR A 53 15.73 4.09 -10.38
CA TYR A 53 16.33 2.76 -10.28
C TYR A 53 15.32 1.67 -9.97
N VAL A 54 14.06 2.01 -9.67
CA VAL A 54 13.03 1.06 -9.23
C VAL A 54 11.78 1.18 -10.08
N ASP A 55 11.14 0.04 -10.35
CA ASP A 55 9.92 -0.04 -11.13
C ASP A 55 8.67 0.18 -10.27
N ALA A 56 8.75 -0.11 -8.98
CA ALA A 56 7.67 0.16 -8.02
C ALA A 56 8.18 0.22 -6.57
N PHE A 57 7.38 0.87 -5.74
CA PHE A 57 7.58 0.95 -4.30
C PHE A 57 6.62 0.02 -3.55
N ASN A 58 7.19 -0.87 -2.75
CA ASN A 58 6.46 -1.73 -1.85
C ASN A 58 6.18 -0.97 -0.55
N VAL A 59 4.92 -0.58 -0.33
CA VAL A 59 4.52 0.23 0.82
C VAL A 59 4.04 -0.68 1.94
N THR A 60 4.79 -0.72 3.04
CA THR A 60 4.56 -1.69 4.12
C THR A 60 3.30 -1.42 4.94
N ASP A 61 2.66 -2.47 5.45
CA ASP A 61 1.50 -2.40 6.34
C ASP A 61 1.89 -2.76 7.77
N ASN A 62 2.17 -1.75 8.60
CA ASN A 62 2.55 -1.93 10.00
C ASN A 62 3.65 -3.00 10.18
N GLN A 63 4.78 -2.83 9.49
CA GLN A 63 5.88 -3.80 9.49
C GLN A 63 6.33 -4.12 10.92
N ARG A 64 6.57 -5.41 11.20
CA ARG A 64 6.84 -5.95 12.55
C ARG A 64 5.74 -5.65 13.59
N ALA A 65 4.50 -5.47 13.13
CA ALA A 65 3.34 -5.09 13.94
C ALA A 65 3.48 -3.73 14.65
N VAL A 66 4.31 -2.84 14.11
CA VAL A 66 4.47 -1.47 14.63
C VAL A 66 3.48 -0.54 13.93
N MET A 67 2.65 0.16 14.71
CA MET A 67 1.64 1.06 14.17
C MET A 67 2.26 2.21 13.37
N ARG A 68 1.79 2.36 12.12
CA ARG A 68 2.18 3.40 11.17
C ARG A 68 0.96 3.85 10.37
N MET A 69 1.15 4.92 9.59
CA MET A 69 0.19 5.35 8.57
C MET A 69 -0.18 4.16 7.67
N SER A 70 -1.46 4.09 7.27
CA SER A 70 -1.93 3.00 6.42
C SER A 70 -1.19 2.99 5.07
N PRO A 71 -0.91 1.80 4.52
CA PRO A 71 -0.23 1.68 3.23
C PRO A 71 -1.07 2.28 2.09
N LEU A 72 -2.40 2.32 2.27
CA LEU A 72 -3.32 2.97 1.34
C LEU A 72 -3.10 4.48 1.25
N ALA A 73 -2.97 5.16 2.39
CA ALA A 73 -2.74 6.61 2.41
C ALA A 73 -1.35 6.96 1.86
N MET A 74 -0.31 6.28 2.31
CA MET A 74 1.05 6.51 1.81
C MET A 74 1.16 6.16 0.31
N GLY A 75 0.56 5.05 -0.12
CA GLY A 75 0.53 4.64 -1.52
C GLY A 75 -0.18 5.65 -2.41
N HIS A 76 -1.30 6.20 -1.97
CA HIS A 76 -1.99 7.27 -2.69
C HIS A 76 -1.10 8.51 -2.89
N LEU A 77 -0.43 8.95 -1.83
CA LEU A 77 0.48 10.10 -1.89
C LEU A 77 1.70 9.88 -2.80
N LEU A 78 2.20 8.65 -2.89
CA LEU A 78 3.26 8.27 -3.83
C LEU A 78 2.73 8.24 -5.27
N LYS A 79 1.52 7.71 -5.49
CA LYS A 79 0.88 7.71 -6.82
C LYS A 79 0.61 9.12 -7.34
N GLU A 80 0.22 10.06 -6.49
CA GLU A 80 0.08 11.47 -6.88
C GLU A 80 1.40 12.09 -7.38
N ARG A 81 2.54 11.48 -7.06
CA ARG A 81 3.88 11.85 -7.53
C ARG A 81 4.33 11.03 -8.75
N GLY A 82 3.43 10.27 -9.36
CA GLY A 82 3.73 9.44 -10.53
C GLY A 82 4.56 8.20 -10.22
N LEU A 83 4.62 7.77 -8.95
CA LEU A 83 5.32 6.55 -8.57
C LEU A 83 4.38 5.34 -8.62
N ASP A 84 4.86 4.22 -9.15
CA ASP A 84 4.14 2.97 -9.07
C ASP A 84 4.28 2.34 -7.67
N VAL A 85 3.19 1.76 -7.19
CA VAL A 85 3.04 1.31 -5.81
C VAL A 85 2.50 -0.12 -5.77
N ILE A 86 3.10 -0.93 -4.89
CA ILE A 86 2.60 -2.22 -4.42
C ILE A 86 2.20 -2.03 -2.97
N MET A 87 0.91 -2.10 -2.68
CA MET A 87 0.40 -1.92 -1.32
C MET A 87 0.49 -3.24 -0.56
N GLN A 88 1.28 -3.31 0.52
CA GLN A 88 1.18 -4.45 1.43
C GLN A 88 -0.15 -4.43 2.15
N PHE A 89 -0.66 -5.63 2.45
CA PHE A 89 -1.95 -5.76 3.07
C PHE A 89 -1.96 -6.97 4.01
N THR A 90 -1.97 -6.70 5.31
CA THR A 90 -1.85 -7.75 6.33
C THR A 90 -3.21 -8.23 6.85
N CYS A 91 -3.36 -9.55 7.00
CA CYS A 91 -4.56 -10.19 7.53
C CYS A 91 -4.65 -10.13 9.07
N ARG A 92 -3.52 -9.90 9.75
CA ARG A 92 -3.42 -9.79 11.21
C ARG A 92 -4.46 -8.86 11.83
N ASP A 93 -4.67 -7.68 11.25
CA ASP A 93 -5.44 -6.60 11.88
C ASP A 93 -6.88 -6.50 11.36
N ARG A 94 -7.28 -7.33 10.39
CA ARG A 94 -8.51 -7.15 9.60
C ARG A 94 -9.32 -8.45 9.49
N ASN A 95 -10.65 -8.30 9.50
CA ASN A 95 -11.56 -9.39 9.16
C ASN A 95 -11.91 -9.34 7.66
N ARG A 96 -12.62 -10.35 7.13
CA ARG A 96 -13.01 -10.42 5.71
C ARG A 96 -13.74 -9.18 5.20
N LEU A 97 -14.52 -8.51 6.03
CA LEU A 97 -15.26 -7.30 5.64
C LEU A 97 -14.30 -6.12 5.48
N ALA A 98 -13.42 -5.91 6.46
CA ALA A 98 -12.38 -4.89 6.39
C ALA A 98 -11.44 -5.15 5.20
N LEU A 99 -11.02 -6.42 5.00
CA LEU A 99 -10.17 -6.80 3.87
C LEU A 99 -10.82 -6.45 2.51
N GLN A 100 -12.07 -6.87 2.31
CA GLN A 100 -12.78 -6.61 1.05
C GLN A 100 -13.05 -5.11 0.84
N SER A 101 -13.49 -4.40 1.88
CA SER A 101 -13.77 -2.97 1.82
C SER A 101 -12.52 -2.16 1.49
N ASP A 102 -11.39 -2.46 2.14
CA ASP A 102 -10.12 -1.78 1.90
C ASP A 102 -9.61 -2.04 0.47
N LEU A 103 -9.71 -3.27 -0.05
CA LEU A 103 -9.31 -3.59 -1.42
C LEU A 103 -10.17 -2.85 -2.47
N LEU A 104 -11.49 -2.78 -2.25
CA LEU A 104 -12.39 -1.99 -3.11
C LEU A 104 -12.05 -0.50 -3.07
N GLY A 105 -11.77 0.04 -1.88
CA GLY A 105 -11.35 1.43 -1.72
C GLY A 105 -9.99 1.71 -2.36
N ALA A 106 -9.04 0.77 -2.22
CA ALA A 106 -7.72 0.86 -2.82
C ALA A 106 -7.81 0.91 -4.35
N TYR A 107 -8.59 0.02 -4.96
CA TYR A 107 -8.83 0.04 -6.40
C TYR A 107 -9.50 1.34 -6.87
N ALA A 108 -10.49 1.83 -6.12
CA ALA A 108 -11.14 3.12 -6.43
C ALA A 108 -10.18 4.32 -6.36
N MET A 109 -9.10 4.21 -5.57
CA MET A 109 -8.00 5.19 -5.50
C MET A 109 -6.85 4.89 -6.47
N GLY A 110 -7.04 3.95 -7.40
CA GLY A 110 -6.06 3.59 -8.42
C GLY A 110 -4.95 2.67 -7.92
N MET A 111 -5.06 2.03 -6.76
CA MET A 111 -4.12 1.00 -6.32
C MET A 111 -4.47 -0.33 -6.99
N GLU A 112 -3.59 -0.82 -7.85
CA GLU A 112 -3.84 -2.03 -8.65
C GLU A 112 -2.94 -3.20 -8.24
N ASN A 113 -1.85 -2.92 -7.52
CA ASN A 113 -0.90 -3.92 -7.08
C ASN A 113 -0.96 -4.06 -5.56
N VAL A 114 -1.20 -5.28 -5.09
CA VAL A 114 -1.26 -5.60 -3.67
C VAL A 114 -0.41 -6.81 -3.34
N CYS A 115 0.24 -6.78 -2.18
CA CYS A 115 0.98 -7.92 -1.63
C CYS A 115 0.30 -8.33 -0.32
N ILE A 116 -0.41 -9.47 -0.34
CA ILE A 116 -1.18 -9.95 0.81
C ILE A 116 -0.28 -10.79 1.71
N MET A 117 -0.34 -10.55 3.02
CA MET A 117 0.51 -11.21 4.00
C MET A 117 -0.28 -11.58 5.26
N SER A 118 0.08 -12.68 5.93
CA SER A 118 -0.49 -13.00 7.26
C SER A 118 -0.22 -11.89 8.28
N GLY A 119 1.02 -11.43 8.36
CA GLY A 119 1.49 -10.41 9.32
C GLY A 119 1.95 -10.98 10.67
N ASP A 120 2.92 -10.31 11.30
CA ASP A 120 3.47 -10.67 12.63
C ASP A 120 2.48 -10.42 13.76
N TYR A 121 2.32 -11.32 14.72
CA TYR A 121 1.44 -11.10 15.89
C TYR A 121 1.64 -9.73 16.57
N PRO A 122 0.56 -9.03 16.99
CA PRO A 122 0.65 -7.71 17.62
C PRO A 122 1.55 -7.62 18.86
N THR A 123 1.72 -8.74 19.57
CA THR A 123 2.62 -8.85 20.73
C THR A 123 4.09 -8.60 20.41
N LYS A 124 4.49 -8.68 19.13
CA LYS A 124 5.84 -8.33 18.67
C LYS A 124 6.01 -6.84 18.36
N GLY A 125 4.91 -6.09 18.32
CA GLY A 125 4.87 -4.69 17.94
C GLY A 125 4.93 -3.73 19.11
N ASP A 126 4.58 -2.47 18.83
CA ASP A 126 4.51 -1.40 19.84
C ASP A 126 3.15 -1.29 20.53
N ASN A 127 2.16 -2.10 20.09
CA ASN A 127 0.83 -2.18 20.67
C ASN A 127 0.49 -3.62 21.09
N PRO A 128 1.19 -4.19 22.09
CA PRO A 128 1.06 -5.61 22.45
C PRO A 128 -0.32 -6.00 23.00
N GLY A 129 -1.13 -5.03 23.45
CA GLY A 129 -2.51 -5.24 23.89
C GLY A 129 -3.55 -5.23 22.78
N ALA A 130 -3.17 -4.95 21.53
CA ALA A 130 -4.10 -4.96 20.40
C ALA A 130 -4.58 -6.40 20.12
N LYS A 131 -5.87 -6.52 19.79
CA LYS A 131 -6.47 -7.83 19.49
C LYS A 131 -6.04 -8.28 18.09
N PRO A 132 -5.42 -9.45 17.93
CA PRO A 132 -5.22 -10.03 16.61
C PRO A 132 -6.58 -10.45 16.04
N VAL A 133 -6.78 -10.24 14.74
CA VAL A 133 -8.02 -10.59 14.03
C VAL A 133 -7.87 -11.91 13.28
N TYR A 134 -6.93 -12.01 12.33
CA TYR A 134 -6.64 -13.23 11.54
C TYR A 134 -7.90 -14.01 11.09
N ASP A 135 -8.93 -13.32 10.59
CA ASP A 135 -10.15 -14.00 10.07
C ASP A 135 -9.84 -14.82 8.81
N LEU A 136 -8.83 -14.39 8.04
CA LEU A 136 -8.27 -15.06 6.87
C LEU A 136 -6.74 -15.06 6.97
N ASP A 137 -6.09 -15.88 6.14
CA ASP A 137 -4.63 -15.99 6.02
C ASP A 137 -4.20 -15.82 4.55
N SER A 138 -2.91 -15.60 4.28
CA SER A 138 -2.36 -15.30 2.95
C SER A 138 -1.85 -16.53 2.18
N VAL A 139 -2.31 -17.74 2.53
CA VAL A 139 -1.87 -19.04 1.97
C VAL A 139 -2.77 -19.56 0.86
#